data_AF-A0A8W8LN70-F1
#
_entry.id   AF-A0A8W8LN70-F1
#
_cell.length_a   1.000
_cell.length_b   1.000
_cell.length_c   1.000
_cell.angle_alpha   90.00
_cell.angle_beta   90.00
_cell.angle_gamma   90.00
#
_symmetry.space_group_name_H-M   'P 1'
#
loop_
_entity.id
_entity.type
_entity.pdbx_description
1 polymer ?
#
loop_
_entity_poly.entity_id
_entity_poly.type
_entity_poly.pdbx_seq_one_letter_code
_entity_poly.pdbx_strand_id
1 'polypeptide(L)'
;MKRLAIICVVLVCVFTYNEACSCIPTHPQEQFCNSDFVVRARILSRTVTGSTDLFENVFYTVLISQNYKGGTRIGSISQRIYTAPHSASCGVSFQIGRQYIIAGYI
;
A
#
# COMPACT_ATOMS: atom_id res chain seq x y z
N MET A 1 25.20 38.34 3.30
CA MET A 1 25.24 37.24 2.30
C MET A 1 25.21 35.84 2.92
N LYS A 2 26.08 35.51 3.89
CA LYS A 2 26.08 34.17 4.56
C LYS A 2 24.76 33.79 5.23
N ARG A 3 24.09 34.74 5.90
CA ARG A 3 22.78 34.51 6.54
C ARG A 3 21.67 34.21 5.53
N LEU A 4 21.70 34.87 4.38
CA LEU A 4 20.73 34.64 3.29
C LEU A 4 20.93 33.24 2.69
N ALA A 5 22.18 32.83 2.47
CA ALA A 5 22.51 31.49 1.99
C ALA A 5 22.06 30.39 2.97
N ILE A 6 22.25 30.59 4.28
CA ILE A 6 21.78 29.66 5.31
C ILE A 6 20.25 29.56 5.30
N ILE A 7 19.55 30.70 5.21
CA ILE A 7 18.08 30.73 5.14
C ILE A 7 17.57 30.00 3.88
N CYS A 8 18.21 30.22 2.72
CA CYS A 8 17.85 29.51 1.49
C CYS A 8 18.08 27.99 1.60
N VAL A 9 19.19 27.55 2.19
CA VAL A 9 19.46 26.11 2.41
C VAL A 9 18.42 25.49 3.33
N VAL A 10 18.08 26.16 4.43
CA VAL A 10 17.05 25.68 5.37
C VAL A 10 15.68 25.58 4.68
N LEU A 11 15.28 26.58 3.89
CA LEU A 11 14.02 26.56 3.14
C LEU A 11 13.93 25.40 2.14
N VAL A 12 15.03 25.11 1.42
CA VAL A 12 15.08 23.98 0.47
C VAL A 12 14.99 22.63 1.18
N CYS A 13 15.65 22.45 2.32
CA CYS A 13 15.55 21.21 3.09
C CYS A 13 14.15 20.99 3.66
N VAL A 14 13.45 22.03 4.11
CA VAL A 14 12.07 21.91 4.61
C VAL A 14 11.10 21.53 3.48
N PHE A 15 11.31 22.05 2.26
CA PHE A 15 10.52 21.63 1.09
C PHE A 15 10.76 20.17 0.67
N THR A 16 11.84 19.52 1.09
CA THR A 16 12.07 18.11 0.76
C THR A 16 11.32 17.14 1.68
N TYR A 17 10.78 17.62 2.80
CA TYR A 17 9.92 16.86 3.71
C TYR A 17 8.45 16.96 3.28
N ASN A 18 8.17 16.58 2.03
CA ASN A 18 6.80 16.39 1.58
C ASN A 18 6.47 14.89 1.66
N GLU A 19 5.52 14.53 2.53
CA GLU A 19 4.86 13.23 2.47
C GLU A 19 4.06 13.17 1.16
N ALA A 20 4.65 12.60 0.11
CA ALA A 20 4.05 12.56 -1.22
C ALA A 20 2.71 11.79 -1.25
N CYS A 21 2.51 10.88 -0.30
CA CYS A 21 1.22 10.23 -0.04
C CYS A 21 0.73 10.60 1.36
N SER A 22 -0.52 11.06 1.46
CA SER A 22 -1.19 11.30 2.74
C SER A 22 -2.59 10.69 2.72
N CYS A 23 -3.02 10.15 3.86
CA CYS A 23 -4.29 9.45 4.00
C CYS A 23 -5.13 10.09 5.11
N ILE A 24 -6.44 10.22 4.90
CA ILE A 24 -7.38 10.67 5.93
C ILE A 24 -7.75 9.48 6.82
N PRO A 25 -7.62 9.58 8.16
CA PRO A 25 -8.11 8.56 9.06
C PRO A 25 -9.62 8.37 8.90
N THR A 26 -10.05 7.14 8.65
CA THR A 26 -11.45 6.78 8.39
C THR A 26 -11.89 5.68 9.34
N HIS A 27 -13.17 5.69 9.74
CA HIS A 27 -13.69 4.68 10.64
C HIS A 27 -13.71 3.30 9.94
N PRO A 28 -13.39 2.18 10.61
CA PRO A 28 -13.32 0.88 9.95
C PRO A 28 -14.61 0.45 9.25
N GLN A 29 -15.78 0.83 9.78
CA GLN A 29 -17.07 0.57 9.13
C GLN A 29 -17.18 1.30 7.78
N GLU A 30 -16.67 2.52 7.68
CA GLU A 30 -16.66 3.29 6.43
C GLU A 30 -15.68 2.70 5.42
N GLN A 31 -14.49 2.29 5.88
CA GLN A 31 -13.52 1.56 5.04
C GLN A 31 -14.13 0.27 4.47
N PHE A 32 -14.86 -0.49 5.30
CA PHE A 32 -15.57 -1.69 4.88
C PHE A 32 -16.66 -1.37 3.86
N CYS A 33 -17.46 -0.34 4.09
CA CYS A 33 -18.54 0.07 3.18
C CYS A 33 -18.02 0.53 1.83
N ASN A 34 -16.90 1.25 1.81
CA ASN A 34 -16.36 1.87 0.59
C ASN A 34 -15.45 0.96 -0.24
N SER A 35 -14.88 -0.12 0.33
CA SER A 35 -14.05 -1.09 -0.40
C SER A 35 -14.85 -2.06 -1.26
N ASP A 36 -14.32 -2.56 -2.37
CA ASP A 36 -14.99 -3.60 -3.18
C ASP A 36 -14.87 -4.99 -2.55
N PHE A 37 -13.74 -5.26 -1.89
CA PHE A 37 -13.50 -6.50 -1.16
C PHE A 37 -12.87 -6.27 0.20
N VAL A 38 -13.17 -7.18 1.13
CA VAL A 38 -12.54 -7.23 2.46
C VAL A 38 -12.24 -8.68 2.81
N VAL A 39 -10.96 -9.00 3.00
CA VAL A 39 -10.50 -10.38 3.23
C VAL A 39 -9.52 -10.47 4.40
N ARG A 40 -9.55 -11.61 5.08
CA ARG A 40 -8.50 -12.03 6.00
C ARG A 40 -7.52 -12.91 5.24
N ALA A 41 -6.30 -12.44 5.03
CA ALA A 41 -5.31 -13.16 4.22
C ALA A 41 -3.93 -13.22 4.87
N ARG A 42 -3.21 -14.32 4.61
CA ARG A 42 -1.81 -14.49 5.00
C ARG A 42 -0.91 -14.16 3.81
N ILE A 43 0.12 -13.35 4.03
CA ILE A 43 1.07 -12.96 2.99
C ILE A 43 2.04 -14.11 2.75
N LEU A 44 2.13 -14.60 1.52
CA LEU A 44 3.01 -15.71 1.15
C LEU A 44 4.32 -15.22 0.54
N SER A 45 4.25 -14.27 -0.40
CA SER A 45 5.42 -13.71 -1.07
C SER A 45 5.16 -12.30 -1.59
N ARG A 46 6.25 -11.57 -1.85
CA ARG A 46 6.26 -10.30 -2.58
C ARG A 46 6.99 -10.52 -3.89
N THR A 47 6.44 -10.00 -4.98
CA THR A 47 7.08 -10.05 -6.30
C THR A 47 7.09 -8.64 -6.88
N VAL A 48 8.23 -8.26 -7.43
CA VAL A 48 8.42 -7.02 -8.17
C VAL A 48 8.70 -7.43 -9.62
N THR A 49 7.99 -6.84 -10.57
CA THR A 49 8.15 -7.13 -12.00
C THR A 49 8.30 -5.83 -12.76
N GLY A 50 9.35 -5.71 -13.57
CA GLY A 50 9.67 -4.49 -14.31
C GLY A 50 11.16 -4.50 -14.62
N SER A 51 11.54 -3.85 -15.72
CA SER A 51 12.95 -3.75 -16.16
C SER A 51 13.63 -2.46 -15.70
N THR A 52 12.89 -1.52 -15.13
CA THR A 52 13.36 -0.18 -14.74
C THR A 52 12.46 0.38 -13.64
N ASP A 53 13.00 1.23 -12.76
CA ASP A 53 12.30 1.82 -11.59
C ASP A 53 10.95 2.48 -11.94
N LEU A 54 10.79 2.99 -13.17
CA LEU A 54 9.57 3.63 -13.65
C LEU A 54 8.44 2.65 -14.02
N PHE A 55 8.76 1.37 -14.22
CA PHE A 55 7.82 0.34 -14.69
C PHE A 55 7.72 -0.84 -13.71
N GLU A 56 8.08 -0.62 -12.45
CA GLU A 56 7.94 -1.62 -11.40
C GLU A 56 6.47 -1.84 -11.03
N ASN A 57 6.03 -3.09 -11.20
CA ASN A 57 4.76 -3.59 -10.71
C ASN A 57 5.01 -4.46 -9.48
N VAL A 58 4.45 -4.06 -8.35
CA VAL A 58 4.57 -4.80 -7.09
C VAL A 58 3.25 -5.49 -6.77
N PHE A 59 3.34 -6.79 -6.51
CA PHE A 59 2.20 -7.55 -6.02
C PHE A 59 2.61 -8.55 -4.95
N TYR A 60 1.67 -8.83 -4.06
CA TYR A 60 1.80 -9.84 -3.02
C TYR A 60 0.93 -11.04 -3.37
N THR A 61 1.50 -12.22 -3.27
CA THR A 61 0.71 -13.46 -3.29
C THR A 61 0.20 -13.71 -1.89
N VAL A 62 -1.11 -13.83 -1.74
CA VAL A 62 -1.78 -13.97 -0.45
C VAL A 62 -2.68 -15.21 -0.42
N LEU A 63 -2.72 -15.89 0.71
CA LEU A 63 -3.66 -16.97 0.98
C LEU A 63 -4.88 -16.41 1.69
N ILE A 64 -6.03 -16.37 1.02
CA ILE A 64 -7.28 -15.89 1.61
C ILE A 64 -7.84 -16.97 2.54
N SER A 65 -7.94 -16.65 3.83
CA SER A 65 -8.51 -17.54 4.85
C SER A 65 -9.99 -17.29 5.10
N GLN A 66 -10.44 -16.04 4.94
CA GLN A 66 -11.84 -15.65 5.10
C GLN A 66 -12.15 -14.46 4.21
N ASN A 67 -13.32 -14.47 3.57
CA ASN A 67 -13.86 -13.34 2.82
C ASN A 67 -15.03 -12.74 3.62
N TYR A 68 -14.94 -11.44 3.91
CA TYR A 68 -15.97 -10.67 4.60
C TYR A 68 -16.82 -9.83 3.64
N LYS A 69 -16.29 -9.45 2.48
CA LYS A 69 -16.94 -8.66 1.44
C LYS A 69 -16.28 -8.94 0.08
N GLY A 70 -17.08 -8.97 -0.98
CA GLY A 70 -16.65 -9.28 -2.34
C GLY A 70 -17.13 -10.67 -2.78
N GLY A 71 -17.53 -10.80 -4.05
CA GLY A 71 -18.20 -11.99 -4.61
C GLY A 71 -17.51 -13.34 -4.34
N THR A 72 -18.28 -14.42 -4.44
CA THR A 72 -17.88 -15.76 -3.95
C THR A 72 -16.89 -16.49 -4.85
N ARG A 73 -15.73 -16.84 -4.27
CA ARG A 73 -15.33 -18.25 -4.15
C ARG A 73 -14.84 -18.52 -2.73
N ILE A 74 -15.60 -19.38 -2.04
CA ILE A 74 -15.32 -19.85 -0.68
C ILE A 74 -14.28 -20.98 -0.80
N GLY A 75 -13.09 -20.72 -0.26
CA GLY A 75 -11.97 -21.66 -0.21
C GLY A 75 -10.65 -20.92 0.02
N SER A 76 -9.64 -21.63 0.55
CA SER A 76 -8.27 -21.13 0.68
C SER A 76 -7.64 -20.92 -0.70
N ILE A 77 -7.95 -19.80 -1.33
CA ILE A 77 -7.48 -19.46 -2.67
C ILE A 77 -6.27 -18.54 -2.55
N SER A 78 -5.23 -18.86 -3.31
CA SER A 78 -4.08 -17.98 -3.50
C SER A 78 -4.46 -16.90 -4.52
N GLN A 79 -4.33 -15.63 -4.12
CA GLN A 79 -4.63 -14.48 -4.97
C GLN A 79 -3.48 -13.47 -4.98
N ARG A 80 -3.43 -12.63 -6.02
CA ARG A 80 -2.46 -11.53 -6.13
C ARG A 80 -3.12 -10.22 -5.74
N ILE A 81 -2.49 -9.47 -4.83
CA ILE A 81 -2.89 -8.12 -4.46
C ILE A 81 -1.81 -7.16 -4.93
N TYR A 82 -2.19 -6.17 -5.73
CA TYR A 82 -1.28 -5.19 -6.29
C TYR A 82 -1.16 -3.95 -5.40
N THR A 83 0.00 -3.32 -5.43
CA THR A 83 0.26 -2.06 -4.74
C THR A 83 1.33 -1.28 -5.50
N ALA A 84 1.37 0.03 -5.30
CA ALA A 84 2.45 0.86 -5.82
C ALA A 84 3.82 0.45 -5.21
N PRO A 85 4.94 0.68 -5.92
CA PRO A 85 6.27 0.22 -5.50
C PRO A 85 6.85 0.95 -4.30
N HIS A 86 6.51 2.24 -4.12
CA HIS A 86 7.11 3.11 -3.10
C HIS A 86 6.05 3.75 -2.21
N SER A 87 6.42 4.06 -0.96
CA SER A 87 5.52 4.76 -0.02
C SER A 87 5.08 6.13 -0.53
N ALA A 88 5.97 6.83 -1.24
CA ALA A 88 5.67 8.11 -1.87
C ALA A 88 4.54 8.05 -2.91
N SER A 89 4.31 6.88 -3.53
CA SER A 89 3.20 6.60 -4.45
C SER A 89 2.08 5.78 -3.79
N CYS A 90 1.95 5.87 -2.46
CA CYS A 90 0.97 5.14 -1.65
C CYS A 90 1.14 3.61 -1.66
N GLY A 91 2.38 3.14 -1.86
CA GLY A 91 2.73 1.73 -1.80
C GLY A 91 2.64 1.17 -0.38
N VAL A 92 1.92 0.07 -0.21
CA VAL A 92 1.79 -0.65 1.05
C VAL A 92 2.86 -1.74 1.16
N SER A 93 3.51 -1.82 2.32
CA SER A 93 4.49 -2.87 2.61
C SER A 93 3.95 -3.86 3.63
N PHE A 94 3.75 -5.11 3.21
CA PHE A 94 3.36 -6.19 4.11
C PHE A 94 4.54 -7.07 4.53
N GLN A 95 4.51 -7.55 5.77
CA GLN A 95 5.44 -8.57 6.26
C GLN A 95 5.02 -9.96 5.76
N ILE A 96 5.95 -10.69 5.15
CA ILE A 96 5.74 -12.08 4.69
C ILE A 96 5.46 -12.99 5.89
N GLY A 97 4.50 -13.91 5.73
CA GLY A 97 4.11 -14.87 6.75
C GLY A 97 3.13 -14.33 7.79
N ARG A 98 2.90 -13.01 7.85
CA ARG A 98 1.88 -12.39 8.71
C ARG A 98 0.49 -12.44 8.08
N GLN A 99 -0.52 -12.29 8.92
CA GLN A 99 -1.93 -12.31 8.55
C GLN A 99 -2.54 -10.93 8.78
N TYR A 100 -3.33 -10.45 7.82
CA TYR A 100 -3.93 -9.12 7.82
C TYR A 100 -5.41 -9.19 7.46
N ILE A 101 -6.16 -8.17 7.87
CA ILE A 101 -7.43 -7.81 7.25
C ILE A 101 -7.09 -6.77 6.18
N ILE A 102 -7.49 -7.05 4.94
CA ILE A 102 -7.17 -6.24 3.78
C ILE A 102 -8.49 -5.81 3.15
N ALA A 103 -8.69 -4.49 3.07
CA ALA A 103 -9.76 -3.87 2.32
C ALA A 103 -9.16 -3.22 1.07
N GLY A 104 -9.79 -3.40 -0.09
CA GLY A 104 -9.25 -2.91 -1.36
C GLY A 104 -10.30 -2.80 -2.45
N TYR A 105 -9.82 -2.49 -3.64
CA TYR A 105 -10.62 -2.23 -4.84
C TYR A 105 -10.26 -3.22 -5.95
N ILE A 106 -11.22 -3.53 -6.83
CA ILE A 106 -11.07 -4.50 -7.93
C ILE A 106 -10.68 -3.80 -9.23
#